data_AF-A0A2W4R8T2-F1
#
_entry.id   AF-A0A2W4R8T2-F1
#
_cell.length_a   1.000
_cell.length_b   1.000
_cell.length_c   1.000
_cell.angle_alpha   90.00
_cell.angle_beta   90.00
_cell.angle_gamma   90.00
#
_symmetry.space_group_name_H-M   'P 1'
#
loop_
_entity.id
_entity.type
_entity.pdbx_description
1 polymer ?
#
loop_
_entity_poly.entity_id
_entity_poly.type
_entity_poly.pdbx_seq_one_letter_code
_entity_poly.pdbx_strand_id
1 'polypeptide(L)'
;MSDAPAPGPPEARDARPAPPAVSGWDTDTFRHGTPDEADRAPPPDVLADLSSDLHRSEELEFSVEEIRAAGRGFFGSLSAGLASVIEYAFQKYGRPNGYILGSEGGAALLAGLRYGDGRLVTKFAGEQKVYWQGPSVGYDVGLAGSRVMFLVYNLERPEDLYARFMGVDGSAYVVGGVGVTFLKKGRIVLAPIRTGLGVRVGANVGYLKFTPERSLNPF
;
A
#
# COMPACT_ATOMS: atom_id res chain seq x y z
N MET A 1 3.68 -45.11 -64.55
CA MET A 1 4.43 -43.93 -64.08
C MET A 1 4.27 -43.88 -62.57
N SER A 2 5.40 -44.00 -61.87
CA SER A 2 5.67 -43.82 -60.45
C SER A 2 4.79 -44.56 -59.44
N ASP A 3 5.27 -45.76 -59.12
CA ASP A 3 5.15 -46.47 -57.86
C ASP A 3 5.71 -45.58 -56.72
N ALA A 4 4.89 -45.23 -55.73
CA ALA A 4 5.30 -44.48 -54.55
C ALA A 4 5.42 -45.47 -53.37
N PRO A 5 6.59 -45.60 -52.74
CA PRO A 5 6.83 -46.65 -51.76
C PRO A 5 6.06 -46.41 -50.46
N ALA A 6 5.54 -47.50 -49.89
CA ALA A 6 4.90 -47.54 -48.59
C ALA A 6 5.84 -47.03 -47.47
N PRO A 7 5.31 -46.33 -46.46
CA PRO A 7 6.12 -45.79 -45.37
C PRO A 7 6.76 -46.91 -44.55
N GLY A 8 8.07 -46.79 -44.31
CA GLY A 8 8.86 -47.69 -43.48
C GLY A 8 8.44 -47.68 -42.01
N PRO A 9 8.86 -48.70 -41.24
CA PRO A 9 8.49 -48.84 -39.84
C PRO A 9 9.02 -47.66 -38.99
N PRO A 10 8.31 -47.31 -37.89
CA PRO A 10 8.68 -46.17 -37.06
C PRO A 10 10.06 -46.39 -36.42
N GLU A 11 10.93 -45.38 -36.54
CA GLU A 11 12.22 -45.32 -35.84
C GLU A 11 12.02 -45.52 -34.33
N ALA A 12 12.76 -46.49 -33.79
CA ALA A 12 12.87 -46.71 -32.37
C ALA A 12 13.46 -45.45 -31.73
N ARG A 13 12.60 -44.72 -31.00
CA ARG A 13 13.05 -43.64 -30.13
C ARG A 13 14.06 -44.19 -29.14
N ASP A 14 15.23 -43.56 -29.09
CA ASP A 14 16.26 -43.79 -28.09
C ASP A 14 15.62 -43.87 -26.69
N ALA A 15 15.50 -45.11 -26.19
CA ALA A 15 15.12 -45.37 -24.82
C ALA A 15 16.29 -44.91 -23.95
N ARG A 16 16.16 -43.72 -23.36
CA ARG A 16 17.04 -43.32 -22.25
C ARG A 16 17.00 -44.42 -21.19
N PRO A 17 18.13 -44.77 -20.56
CA PRO A 17 18.12 -45.70 -19.45
C PRO A 17 17.18 -45.19 -18.37
N ALA A 18 16.35 -46.08 -17.81
CA ALA A 18 15.60 -45.77 -16.61
C ALA A 18 16.59 -45.33 -15.51
N PRO A 19 16.31 -44.25 -14.75
CA PRO A 19 17.15 -43.90 -13.61
C PRO A 19 17.15 -45.07 -12.62
N PRO A 20 18.28 -45.35 -11.94
CA PRO A 20 18.33 -46.37 -10.91
C PRO A 20 17.29 -46.04 -9.84
N ALA A 21 16.57 -47.07 -9.38
CA ALA A 21 15.69 -46.94 -8.22
C ALA A 21 16.53 -46.48 -7.03
N VAL A 22 16.32 -45.24 -6.59
CA VAL A 22 16.89 -44.71 -5.35
C VAL A 22 16.18 -45.40 -4.18
N SER A 23 16.69 -46.56 -3.80
CA SER A 23 16.46 -47.16 -2.49
C SER A 23 17.32 -46.41 -1.48
N GLY A 24 16.69 -45.53 -0.70
CA GLY A 24 17.35 -44.84 0.40
C GLY A 24 16.90 -43.39 0.49
N TRP A 25 15.85 -43.14 1.26
CA TRP A 25 15.69 -41.82 1.86
C TRP A 25 16.74 -41.74 2.98
N ASP A 26 17.99 -41.46 2.63
CA ASP A 26 19.00 -41.05 3.60
C ASP A 26 18.70 -39.60 4.00
N THR A 27 18.13 -39.45 5.19
CA THR A 27 17.90 -38.17 5.85
C THR A 27 19.21 -37.67 6.46
N ASP A 28 20.17 -37.26 5.63
CA ASP A 28 21.38 -36.61 6.13
C ASP A 28 21.84 -35.48 5.20
N THR A 29 20.99 -34.47 5.04
CA THR A 29 21.45 -33.13 4.68
C THR A 29 20.78 -32.13 5.62
N PHE A 30 21.63 -31.38 6.34
CA PHE A 30 21.38 -30.39 7.39
C PHE A 30 21.53 -30.85 8.85
N ARG A 31 22.61 -31.57 9.16
CA ARG A 31 23.29 -31.45 10.47
C ARG A 31 24.51 -30.52 10.37
N HIS A 32 24.23 -29.22 10.32
CA HIS A 32 25.17 -28.19 10.79
C HIS A 32 24.47 -27.14 11.66
N GLY A 33 23.50 -27.61 12.44
CA GLY A 33 23.16 -27.03 13.73
C GLY A 33 23.25 -28.19 14.72
N THR A 34 24.02 -28.05 15.79
CA THR A 34 23.93 -28.96 16.93
C THR A 34 22.45 -29.05 17.35
N PRO A 35 21.89 -30.25 17.64
CA PRO A 35 20.51 -30.40 18.11
C PRO A 35 20.15 -29.51 19.32
N ASP A 36 21.17 -29.05 20.04
CA ASP A 36 21.09 -28.17 21.20
C ASP A 36 20.68 -26.71 20.85
N GLU A 37 20.77 -26.27 19.59
CA GLU A 37 20.45 -24.88 19.19
C GLU A 37 18.95 -24.66 18.95
N ALA A 38 18.22 -25.68 18.49
CA ALA A 38 16.78 -25.57 18.18
C ALA A 38 15.88 -25.66 19.44
N ASP A 39 16.37 -26.29 20.50
CA ASP A 39 15.73 -26.35 21.82
C ASP A 39 16.24 -25.24 22.77
N ARG A 40 17.21 -24.43 22.33
CA ARG A 40 17.71 -23.31 23.13
C ARG A 40 16.70 -22.17 23.07
N ALA A 41 16.08 -21.87 24.21
CA ALA A 41 15.31 -20.64 24.35
C ALA A 41 16.18 -19.46 23.88
N PRO A 42 15.65 -18.54 23.04
CA PRO A 42 16.41 -17.39 22.59
C PRO A 42 16.96 -16.65 23.81
N PRO A 43 18.20 -16.10 23.72
CA PRO A 43 18.77 -15.35 24.82
C PRO A 43 17.77 -14.27 25.28
N PRO A 44 17.60 -14.06 26.59
CA PRO A 44 16.61 -13.13 27.12
C PRO A 44 16.75 -11.72 26.53
N ASP A 45 17.97 -11.33 26.15
CA ASP A 45 18.26 -10.03 25.52
C ASP A 45 17.61 -9.87 24.14
N VAL A 46 17.53 -10.95 23.34
CA VAL A 46 16.87 -10.92 22.02
C VAL A 46 15.36 -10.77 22.17
N LEU A 47 14.76 -11.47 23.15
CA LEU A 47 13.34 -11.33 23.45
C LEU A 47 13.02 -9.92 23.98
N ALA A 48 13.90 -9.34 24.79
CA ALA A 48 13.76 -7.99 25.31
C ALA A 48 13.87 -6.93 24.21
N ASP A 49 14.81 -7.09 23.26
CA ASP A 49 15.01 -6.18 22.13
C ASP A 49 13.80 -6.18 21.17
N LEU A 50 13.34 -7.36 20.77
CA LEU A 50 12.13 -7.52 19.94
C LEU A 50 10.89 -6.94 20.63
N SER A 51 10.74 -7.16 21.94
CA SER A 51 9.63 -6.58 22.71
C SER A 51 9.71 -5.06 22.71
N SER A 52 10.90 -4.49 22.87
CA SER A 52 11.12 -3.04 22.90
C SER A 52 10.83 -2.39 21.55
N ASP A 53 11.25 -3.01 20.44
CA ASP A 53 11.01 -2.53 19.09
C ASP A 53 9.52 -2.62 18.69
N LEU A 54 8.82 -3.67 19.12
CA LEU A 54 7.37 -3.77 18.95
C LEU A 54 6.63 -2.66 19.72
N HIS A 55 6.96 -2.45 21.00
CA HIS A 55 6.36 -1.37 21.80
C HIS A 55 6.63 0.01 21.19
N ARG A 56 7.86 0.27 20.72
CA ARG A 56 8.21 1.52 20.04
C ARG A 56 7.39 1.70 18.76
N SER A 57 7.21 0.64 17.98
CA SER A 57 6.39 0.68 16.76
C SER A 57 4.93 1.02 17.08
N GLU A 58 4.36 0.39 18.10
CA GLU A 58 2.98 0.68 18.55
C GLU A 58 2.80 2.11 19.08
N GLU A 59 3.83 2.68 19.71
CA GLU A 59 3.86 4.06 20.22
C GLU A 59 3.98 5.09 19.09
N LEU A 60 4.64 4.75 17.98
CA LEU A 60 4.83 5.62 16.82
C LEU A 60 3.72 5.48 15.75
N GLU A 61 2.87 4.47 15.89
CA GLU A 61 1.73 4.21 15.01
C GLU A 61 0.40 4.67 15.60
N PHE A 62 -0.56 5.00 14.73
CA PHE A 62 -1.91 5.38 15.12
C PHE A 62 -2.82 4.17 15.23
N SER A 63 -3.58 4.09 16.31
CA SER A 63 -4.64 3.11 16.46
C SER A 63 -5.82 3.40 15.53
N VAL A 64 -6.70 2.41 15.35
CA VAL A 64 -7.91 2.58 14.54
C VAL A 64 -8.86 3.60 15.18
N GLU A 65 -8.90 3.69 16.51
CA GLU A 65 -9.67 4.67 17.26
C GLU A 65 -9.15 6.09 17.04
N GLU A 66 -7.83 6.30 17.05
CA GLU A 66 -7.21 7.60 16.77
C GLU A 66 -7.53 8.06 15.35
N ILE A 67 -7.40 7.16 14.36
CA ILE A 67 -7.74 7.45 12.97
C ILE A 67 -9.24 7.72 12.79
N ARG A 68 -10.11 6.96 13.47
CA ARG A 68 -11.57 7.21 13.47
C ARG A 68 -11.93 8.55 14.10
N ALA A 69 -11.26 8.93 15.18
CA ALA A 69 -11.46 10.21 15.85
C ALA A 69 -11.02 11.37 14.95
N ALA A 70 -9.84 11.29 14.34
CA ALA A 70 -9.34 12.25 13.37
C ALA A 70 -10.29 12.37 12.16
N GLY A 71 -10.72 11.24 11.59
CA GLY A 71 -11.67 11.18 10.49
C GLY A 71 -13.02 11.80 10.85
N ARG A 72 -13.56 11.52 12.03
CA ARG A 72 -14.81 12.12 12.53
C ARG A 72 -14.70 13.64 12.63
N GLY A 73 -13.64 14.14 13.26
CA GLY A 73 -13.43 15.59 13.39
C GLY A 73 -13.26 16.27 12.05
N PHE A 74 -12.57 15.61 11.11
CA PHE A 74 -12.26 16.18 9.81
C PHE A 74 -13.44 16.15 8.82
N PHE A 75 -14.14 15.03 8.72
CA PHE A 75 -15.32 14.89 7.85
C PHE A 75 -16.62 15.34 8.52
N GLY A 76 -16.58 15.71 9.81
CA GLY A 76 -17.71 16.19 10.61
C GLY A 76 -18.56 15.07 11.24
N SER A 77 -18.51 13.85 10.70
CA SER A 77 -19.17 12.68 11.28
C SER A 77 -18.42 11.40 10.94
N LEU A 78 -18.60 10.35 11.75
CA LEU A 78 -18.10 9.01 11.49
C LEU A 78 -19.24 8.16 10.94
N SER A 79 -19.44 8.19 9.62
CA SER A 79 -20.43 7.33 8.98
C SER A 79 -19.98 5.85 9.01
N ALA A 80 -20.93 4.93 8.91
CA ALA A 80 -20.63 3.49 8.79
C ALA A 80 -19.72 3.19 7.60
N GLY A 81 -19.90 3.92 6.48
CA GLY A 81 -19.03 3.82 5.31
C GLY A 81 -17.59 4.24 5.61
N LEU A 82 -17.39 5.37 6.31
CA LEU A 82 -16.06 5.84 6.70
C LEU A 82 -15.37 4.85 7.65
N ALA A 83 -16.11 4.36 8.66
CA ALA A 83 -15.59 3.35 9.57
C ALA A 83 -15.17 2.07 8.82
N SER A 84 -15.99 1.62 7.86
CA SER A 84 -15.70 0.41 7.06
C SER A 84 -14.48 0.58 6.15
N VAL A 85 -14.30 1.76 5.56
CA VAL A 85 -13.13 2.07 4.72
C VAL A 85 -11.84 2.13 5.55
N ILE A 86 -11.90 2.75 6.74
CA ILE A 86 -10.75 2.77 7.67
C ILE A 86 -10.38 1.34 8.07
N GLU A 87 -11.36 0.54 8.48
CA GLU A 87 -11.13 -0.87 8.82
C GLU A 87 -10.53 -1.67 7.67
N TYR A 88 -11.04 -1.47 6.45
CA TYR A 88 -10.47 -2.11 5.26
C TYR A 88 -9.00 -1.73 5.04
N ALA A 89 -8.65 -0.45 5.22
CA ALA A 89 -7.26 0.00 5.08
C ALA A 89 -6.36 -0.60 6.17
N PHE A 90 -6.85 -0.69 7.41
CA PHE A 90 -6.14 -1.31 8.53
C PHE A 90 -5.92 -2.81 8.32
N GLN A 91 -6.93 -3.53 7.84
CA GLN A 91 -6.80 -4.95 7.50
C GLN A 91 -5.76 -5.18 6.39
N LYS A 92 -5.63 -4.23 5.46
CA LYS A 92 -4.77 -4.38 4.29
C LYS A 92 -3.31 -3.98 4.54
N TYR A 93 -3.07 -2.97 5.37
CA TYR A 93 -1.74 -2.37 5.56
C TYR A 93 -1.31 -2.24 7.02
N GLY A 94 -2.11 -2.70 7.98
CA GLY A 94 -1.83 -2.55 9.40
C GLY A 94 -2.09 -1.14 9.91
N ARG A 95 -1.27 -0.69 10.87
CA ARG A 95 -1.43 0.61 11.50
C ARG A 95 -0.60 1.67 10.74
N PRO A 96 -1.15 2.86 10.46
CA PRO A 96 -0.39 3.93 9.85
C PRO A 96 0.49 4.63 10.88
N ASN A 97 1.67 5.09 10.47
CA ASN A 97 2.55 5.93 11.30
C ASN A 97 2.43 7.43 10.98
N GLY A 98 1.50 7.79 10.10
CA GLY A 98 1.10 9.16 9.83
C GLY A 98 -0.30 9.27 9.21
N TYR A 99 -0.89 10.46 9.25
CA TYR A 99 -2.05 10.77 8.43
C TYR A 99 -1.99 12.22 7.92
N ILE A 100 -2.65 12.49 6.80
CA ILE A 100 -2.74 13.84 6.23
C ILE A 100 -4.20 14.26 6.18
N LEU A 101 -4.51 15.43 6.72
CA LEU A 101 -5.82 16.06 6.58
C LEU A 101 -5.70 17.26 5.64
N GLY A 102 -6.50 17.31 4.57
CA GLY A 102 -6.43 18.42 3.65
C GLY A 102 -7.52 18.46 2.59
N SER A 103 -7.40 19.40 1.68
CA SER A 103 -8.39 19.64 0.64
C SER A 103 -7.80 19.53 -0.75
N GLU A 104 -8.59 19.00 -1.67
CA GLU A 104 -8.28 18.89 -3.09
C GLU A 104 -9.37 19.61 -3.87
N GLY A 105 -8.99 20.52 -4.76
CA GLY A 105 -9.92 21.15 -5.70
C GLY A 105 -9.99 22.67 -5.64
N GLY A 106 -10.60 23.21 -6.69
CA GLY A 106 -10.57 24.61 -7.10
C GLY A 106 -10.55 24.71 -8.63
N ALA A 107 -10.21 25.88 -9.21
CA ALA A 107 -10.18 26.12 -10.66
C ALA A 107 -9.19 25.24 -11.46
N ALA A 108 -8.28 24.52 -10.77
CA ALA A 108 -7.24 23.72 -11.39
C ALA A 108 -7.71 22.36 -11.96
N LEU A 109 -8.94 21.93 -11.64
CA LEU A 109 -9.51 20.66 -12.11
C LEU A 109 -10.00 20.68 -13.56
N LEU A 110 -10.11 21.86 -14.15
CA LEU A 110 -10.59 22.05 -15.52
C LEU A 110 -9.59 21.56 -16.59
N ALA A 111 -8.34 21.27 -16.21
CA ALA A 111 -7.27 20.87 -17.12
C ALA A 111 -6.82 19.41 -16.94
N GLY A 112 -7.62 18.55 -16.29
CA GLY A 112 -7.23 17.16 -16.02
C GLY A 112 -6.13 17.03 -14.96
N LEU A 113 -5.94 18.06 -14.13
CA LEU A 113 -4.99 18.08 -13.03
C LEU A 113 -5.72 18.32 -11.72
N ARG A 114 -5.17 17.81 -10.62
CA ARG A 114 -5.62 18.11 -9.27
C ARG A 114 -4.48 18.71 -8.47
N TYR A 115 -4.83 19.63 -7.59
CA TYR A 115 -3.93 20.23 -6.61
C TYR A 115 -4.61 20.17 -5.26
N GLY A 116 -3.82 19.91 -4.24
CA GLY A 116 -4.28 19.91 -2.87
C GLY A 116 -3.19 20.35 -1.90
N ASP A 117 -3.62 20.66 -0.70
CA ASP A 117 -2.76 20.98 0.42
C ASP A 117 -3.38 20.52 1.73
N GLY A 118 -2.52 20.27 2.71
CA GLY A 118 -2.94 19.67 3.96
C GLY A 118 -1.85 19.72 5.03
N ARG A 119 -2.09 19.02 6.12
CA ARG A 119 -1.14 18.84 7.22
C ARG A 119 -0.88 17.36 7.42
N LEU A 120 0.38 16.95 7.26
CA LEU A 120 0.88 15.66 7.72
C LEU A 120 0.98 15.70 9.23
N VAL A 121 0.43 14.70 9.90
CA VAL A 121 0.53 14.49 11.34
C VAL A 121 1.24 13.15 11.56
N THR A 122 2.29 13.18 12.38
CA THR A 122 3.05 11.99 12.78
C THR A 122 3.29 12.03 14.28
N LYS A 123 3.46 10.86 14.91
CA LYS A 123 3.84 10.80 16.34
C LYS A 123 5.31 11.14 16.58
N PHE A 124 6.18 10.90 15.59
CA PHE A 124 7.63 11.08 15.72
C PHE A 124 8.15 12.48 15.34
N ALA A 125 7.45 13.22 14.48
CA ALA A 125 7.91 14.52 13.97
C ALA A 125 6.86 15.65 14.06
N GLY A 126 5.70 15.39 14.67
CA GLY A 126 4.64 16.39 14.81
C GLY A 126 3.91 16.69 13.49
N GLU A 127 3.50 17.95 13.33
CA GLU A 127 2.71 18.40 12.18
C GLU A 127 3.54 19.17 11.15
N GLN A 128 3.32 18.89 9.86
CA GLN A 128 3.99 19.58 8.76
C GLN A 128 3.01 19.93 7.62
N LYS A 129 3.13 21.13 7.07
CA LYS A 129 2.37 21.54 5.88
C LYS A 129 2.88 20.77 4.67
N VAL A 130 1.96 20.25 3.86
CA VAL A 130 2.29 19.50 2.65
C VAL A 130 1.37 19.91 1.49
N TYR A 131 1.89 19.80 0.28
CA TYR A 131 1.19 20.07 -0.96
C TYR A 131 1.27 18.84 -1.85
N TRP A 132 0.27 18.65 -2.72
CA TRP A 132 0.35 17.60 -3.73
C TRP A 132 -0.39 17.96 -5.01
N GLN A 133 0.04 17.30 -6.08
CA GLN A 133 -0.52 17.48 -7.41
C GLN A 133 -0.42 16.21 -8.24
N GLY A 134 -1.32 16.05 -9.20
CA GLY A 134 -1.33 14.90 -10.10
C GLY A 134 -2.46 14.95 -11.12
N PRO A 135 -2.62 13.92 -11.96
CA PRO A 135 -3.76 13.82 -12.86
C PRO A 135 -5.08 13.78 -12.09
N SER A 136 -6.10 14.41 -12.67
CA SER A 136 -7.50 14.29 -12.26
C SER A 136 -8.28 13.49 -13.31
N VAL A 137 -9.03 12.49 -12.86
CA VAL A 137 -9.90 11.66 -13.73
C VAL A 137 -11.33 12.22 -13.79
N GLY A 138 -11.63 13.34 -13.11
CA GLY A 138 -12.98 13.90 -13.06
C GLY A 138 -13.05 15.42 -12.93
N TYR A 139 -14.19 15.95 -13.37
CA TYR A 139 -14.68 17.33 -13.15
C TYR A 139 -15.44 17.48 -11.82
N ASP A 140 -15.50 16.40 -11.01
CA ASP A 140 -16.47 16.22 -9.91
C ASP A 140 -16.20 17.04 -8.64
N VAL A 141 -15.51 18.18 -8.73
CA VAL A 141 -15.32 19.08 -7.60
C VAL A 141 -15.92 20.43 -7.94
N GLY A 142 -17.02 20.76 -7.25
CA GLY A 142 -17.55 22.11 -7.24
C GLY A 142 -16.50 23.11 -6.75
N LEU A 143 -16.76 24.40 -6.96
CA LEU A 143 -15.83 25.51 -6.64
C LEU A 143 -15.30 25.50 -5.19
N ALA A 144 -15.95 24.78 -4.28
CA ALA A 144 -15.61 24.69 -2.85
C ALA A 144 -14.46 23.72 -2.51
N GLY A 145 -13.96 22.91 -3.45
CA GLY A 145 -12.98 21.86 -3.14
C GLY A 145 -13.59 20.67 -2.38
N SER A 146 -12.81 19.61 -2.21
CA SER A 146 -13.20 18.35 -1.55
C SER A 146 -12.22 18.02 -0.43
N ARG A 147 -12.72 17.46 0.68
CA ARG A 147 -11.86 17.00 1.79
C ARG A 147 -11.29 15.62 1.48
N VAL A 148 -10.02 15.41 1.84
CA VAL A 148 -9.33 14.13 1.72
C VAL A 148 -8.52 13.85 2.98
N MET A 149 -8.56 12.61 3.44
CA MET A 149 -7.71 12.11 4.51
C MET A 149 -6.79 11.05 3.92
N PHE A 150 -5.47 11.19 4.06
CA PHE A 150 -4.53 10.14 3.68
C PHE A 150 -4.11 9.39 4.93
N LEU A 151 -4.17 8.06 4.92
CA LEU A 151 -3.38 7.25 5.86
C LEU A 151 -2.00 7.04 5.25
N VAL A 152 -0.95 7.21 6.05
CA VAL A 152 0.45 7.11 5.64
C VAL A 152 1.10 5.97 6.41
N TYR A 153 1.69 5.03 5.67
CA TYR A 153 2.31 3.84 6.22
C TYR A 153 3.79 3.81 5.87
N ASN A 154 4.60 3.29 6.78
CA ASN A 154 6.04 3.07 6.61
C ASN A 154 6.81 4.36 6.27
N LEU A 155 6.37 5.52 6.78
CA LEU A 155 7.09 6.78 6.63
C LEU A 155 8.20 6.87 7.68
N GLU A 156 9.46 6.86 7.25
CA GLU A 156 10.61 6.92 8.17
C GLU A 156 10.91 8.36 8.59
N ARG A 157 10.86 9.31 7.65
CA ARG A 157 11.03 10.74 7.89
C ARG A 157 9.98 11.56 7.11
N PRO A 158 9.60 12.76 7.59
CA PRO A 158 8.60 13.57 6.89
C PRO A 158 9.00 13.92 5.44
N GLU A 159 10.31 14.05 5.18
CA GLU A 159 10.84 14.39 3.85
C GLU A 159 10.68 13.26 2.85
N ASP A 160 10.57 12.01 3.30
CA ASP A 160 10.42 10.86 2.41
C ASP A 160 9.06 10.87 1.68
N LEU A 161 8.10 11.63 2.22
CA LEU A 161 6.82 11.95 1.59
C LEU A 161 6.98 12.81 0.34
N TYR A 162 8.04 13.63 0.22
CA TYR A 162 8.20 14.58 -0.89
C TYR A 162 8.67 13.89 -2.17
N ALA A 163 7.77 13.14 -2.78
CA ALA A 163 8.05 12.35 -3.96
C ALA A 163 6.78 12.01 -4.72
N ARG A 164 6.96 11.26 -5.81
CA ARG A 164 5.85 10.74 -6.61
C ARG A 164 5.44 9.35 -6.14
N PHE A 165 4.15 9.17 -5.88
CA PHE A 165 3.51 7.91 -5.52
C PHE A 165 2.61 7.44 -6.66
N MET A 166 2.78 6.19 -7.08
CA MET A 166 2.04 5.58 -8.19
C MET A 166 0.76 4.92 -7.70
N GLY A 167 -0.31 5.00 -8.48
CA GLY A 167 -1.53 4.22 -8.28
C GLY A 167 -1.26 2.73 -8.19
N VAL A 168 -1.92 2.05 -7.25
CA VAL A 168 -2.02 0.59 -7.23
C VAL A 168 -3.28 0.19 -7.97
N ASP A 169 -3.14 -0.59 -9.05
CA ASP A 169 -4.25 -1.03 -9.87
C ASP A 169 -5.25 -1.89 -9.09
N GLY A 170 -6.54 -1.73 -9.39
CA GLY A 170 -7.63 -2.50 -8.77
C GLY A 170 -7.76 -2.32 -7.26
N SER A 171 -7.13 -1.30 -6.69
CA SER A 171 -7.02 -1.13 -5.23
C SER A 171 -8.18 -0.35 -4.60
N ALA A 172 -9.14 0.08 -5.42
CA ALA A 172 -10.28 0.87 -4.98
C ALA A 172 -11.26 0.03 -4.14
N TYR A 173 -11.66 0.56 -3.00
CA TYR A 173 -12.73 0.03 -2.16
C TYR A 173 -13.71 1.15 -1.81
N VAL A 174 -15.01 0.93 -2.01
CA VAL A 174 -16.05 1.96 -1.87
C VAL A 174 -17.25 1.37 -1.14
N VAL A 175 -17.72 2.06 -0.11
CA VAL A 175 -18.91 1.68 0.66
C VAL A 175 -19.57 2.91 1.28
N GLY A 176 -20.90 3.01 1.17
CA GLY A 176 -21.68 4.07 1.83
C GLY A 176 -21.27 5.50 1.44
N GLY A 177 -20.87 5.72 0.18
CA GLY A 177 -20.42 7.04 -0.29
C GLY A 177 -19.02 7.45 0.19
N VAL A 178 -18.24 6.51 0.71
CA VAL A 178 -16.84 6.70 1.09
C VAL A 178 -15.97 5.75 0.29
N GLY A 179 -14.81 6.20 -0.16
CA GLY A 179 -13.88 5.37 -0.92
C GLY A 179 -12.44 5.57 -0.54
N VAL A 180 -11.66 4.51 -0.74
CA VAL A 180 -10.20 4.50 -0.60
C VAL A 180 -9.55 3.90 -1.84
N THR A 181 -8.41 4.47 -2.22
CA THR A 181 -7.46 3.90 -3.19
C THR A 181 -6.11 3.74 -2.51
N PHE A 182 -5.12 3.16 -3.19
CA PHE A 182 -3.76 3.11 -2.65
C PHE A 182 -2.73 3.63 -3.65
N LEU A 183 -1.74 4.33 -3.12
CA LEU A 183 -0.59 4.83 -3.86
C LEU A 183 0.70 4.32 -3.20
N LYS A 184 1.75 4.05 -3.97
CA LYS A 184 3.02 3.52 -3.45
C LYS A 184 4.26 4.21 -4.01
N LYS A 185 5.29 4.26 -3.17
CA LYS A 185 6.68 4.56 -3.52
C LYS A 185 7.57 3.68 -2.66
N GLY A 186 8.21 2.67 -3.26
CA GLY A 186 8.96 1.67 -2.50
C GLY A 186 8.07 1.02 -1.44
N ARG A 187 8.47 1.13 -0.17
CA ARG A 187 7.74 0.59 1.00
C ARG A 187 6.64 1.53 1.52
N ILE A 188 6.68 2.82 1.16
CA ILE A 188 5.73 3.82 1.67
C ILE A 188 4.40 3.66 0.93
N VAL A 189 3.32 3.59 1.69
CA VAL A 189 1.96 3.48 1.16
C VAL A 189 1.14 4.68 1.61
N LEU A 190 0.37 5.23 0.68
CA LEU A 190 -0.66 6.22 0.97
C LEU A 190 -2.02 5.64 0.67
N ALA A 191 -2.98 5.82 1.57
CA ALA A 191 -4.38 5.43 1.38
C ALA A 191 -5.27 6.68 1.41
N PRO A 192 -5.52 7.34 0.27
CA PRO A 192 -6.39 8.50 0.21
C PRO A 192 -7.86 8.07 0.39
N ILE A 193 -8.51 8.58 1.43
CA ILE A 193 -9.91 8.36 1.78
C ILE A 193 -10.72 9.63 1.46
N ARG A 194 -11.82 9.45 0.71
CA ARG A 194 -12.70 10.54 0.27
C ARG A 194 -14.16 10.20 0.51
N THR A 195 -14.98 11.21 0.77
CA THR A 195 -16.43 11.08 0.99
C THR A 195 -17.23 11.87 -0.06
N GLY A 196 -18.47 11.45 -0.32
CA GLY A 196 -19.44 12.20 -1.13
C GLY A 196 -19.72 11.61 -2.52
N LEU A 197 -20.49 12.37 -3.32
CA LEU A 197 -21.10 11.93 -4.59
C LEU A 197 -20.10 11.72 -5.76
N GLY A 198 -18.81 12.00 -5.56
CA GLY A 198 -17.73 11.82 -6.53
C GLY A 198 -16.86 10.57 -6.30
N VAL A 199 -17.19 9.74 -5.31
CA VAL A 199 -16.48 8.47 -5.10
C VAL A 199 -16.87 7.49 -6.22
N ARG A 200 -15.93 7.19 -7.12
CA ARG A 200 -16.11 6.24 -8.23
C ARG A 200 -15.17 5.05 -8.04
N VAL A 201 -15.72 3.85 -8.20
CA VAL A 201 -14.92 2.63 -8.36
C VAL A 201 -14.28 2.70 -9.75
N GLY A 202 -12.95 2.66 -9.83
CA GLY A 202 -12.21 2.57 -11.11
C GLY A 202 -11.50 3.84 -11.59
N ALA A 203 -11.56 4.96 -10.85
CA ALA A 203 -10.67 6.09 -11.13
C ALA A 203 -9.27 5.80 -10.55
N ASN A 204 -8.43 5.11 -11.32
CA ASN A 204 -7.02 4.97 -10.98
C ASN A 204 -6.39 6.36 -10.91
N VAL A 205 -6.03 6.81 -9.71
CA VAL A 205 -5.15 7.96 -9.57
C VAL A 205 -3.80 7.49 -10.08
N GLY A 206 -3.44 7.88 -11.31
CA GLY A 206 -2.19 7.43 -11.92
C GLY A 206 -0.99 7.73 -11.02
N TYR A 207 -0.91 8.95 -10.51
CA TYR A 207 0.06 9.31 -9.49
C TYR A 207 -0.35 10.53 -8.67
N LEU A 208 0.32 10.74 -7.54
CA LEU A 208 0.40 12.03 -6.85
C LEU A 208 1.87 12.37 -6.56
N LYS A 209 2.26 13.61 -6.82
CA LYS A 209 3.55 14.19 -6.42
C LYS A 209 3.32 15.08 -5.21
N PHE A 210 4.01 14.79 -4.11
CA PHE A 210 4.00 15.59 -2.89
C PHE A 210 5.21 16.52 -2.86
N THR A 211 5.02 17.74 -2.36
CA THR A 211 6.06 18.77 -2.26
C THR A 211 5.97 19.54 -0.93
N PRO A 212 7.11 20.05 -0.42
CA PRO A 212 7.13 20.89 0.80
C PRO A 212 6.51 22.27 0.56
N GLU A 213 6.61 22.77 -0.66
CA GLU A 213 6.06 24.07 -1.08
C GLU A 213 5.02 23.87 -2.18
N ARG A 214 4.12 24.84 -2.32
CA ARG A 214 3.11 24.84 -3.37
C ARG A 214 3.81 24.94 -4.73
N SER A 215 3.54 23.99 -5.63
CA SER A 215 4.09 23.99 -6.98
C SER A 215 2.97 23.91 -8.02
N LEU A 216 3.12 24.67 -9.10
CA LEU A 216 2.25 24.55 -10.29
C LEU A 216 2.74 23.47 -11.26
N ASN A 217 3.92 22.89 -11.03
CA ASN A 217 4.45 21.82 -11.87
C ASN A 217 4.07 20.43 -11.30
N PRO A 218 3.25 19.64 -12.01
CA PRO A 218 2.86 18.29 -11.59
C PRO A 218 3.91 17.22 -11.92
N PHE A 219 5.00 17.58 -12.61
CA PHE A 219 6.09 16.68 -12.99
C PHE A 219 7.34 16.92 -12.13
#